data_AF-A0A965A9X6-F1
#
_entry.id   AF-A0A965A9X6-F1
#
_cell.length_a   1.000
_cell.length_b   1.000
_cell.length_c   1.000
_cell.angle_alpha   90.00
_cell.angle_beta   90.00
_cell.angle_gamma   90.00
#
_symmetry.space_group_name_H-M   'P 1'
#
loop_
_entity.id
_entity.type
_entity.pdbx_description
1 polymer ?
#
loop_
_entity_poly.entity_id
_entity_poly.type
_entity_poly.pdbx_seq_one_letter_code
_entity_poly.pdbx_strand_id
1 'polypeptide(L)'
;NAVANDGKMIKPVFVKAVKKADDIEESFETEVLNSKICSNKTLTKLKLMLEGVVERGTAKNIRGTHYRIAGKTGTAQILDNGRYTQRYITSFAGYFPAHAPKYSAIVLIKNPRGWQQYGSSVAAPVFKEIADNIYSRDVELHMAMDTKRLMEDDALPVIRGGHQEELTMLCNELGISIHSQTEEEWVKTARAGAGVNLKKATVGNNLVPDVTGMTFRDAIFLLEQSGLRVFYEGKGRVASQSISPGARINKGDRIYIRLS
;
A
#
# COMPACT_ATOMS: atom_id res chain seq x y z
N ASN A 1 9.61 -4.45 -28.64
CA ASN A 1 8.14 -4.34 -28.64
C ASN A 1 7.48 -5.69 -28.95
N ALA A 2 7.58 -6.27 -30.15
CA ALA A 2 6.83 -7.49 -30.52
C ALA A 2 6.99 -8.68 -29.54
N VAL A 3 8.19 -8.92 -29.00
CA VAL A 3 8.42 -9.94 -27.95
C VAL A 3 7.61 -9.66 -26.67
N ALA A 4 7.51 -8.39 -26.27
CA ALA A 4 6.74 -7.97 -25.10
C ALA A 4 5.24 -8.10 -25.36
N ASN A 5 4.81 -7.79 -26.60
CA ASN A 5 3.42 -7.82 -27.06
C ASN A 5 3.00 -9.20 -27.60
N ASP A 6 3.35 -10.26 -26.89
CA ASP A 6 2.95 -11.65 -27.21
C ASP A 6 3.20 -12.12 -28.65
N GLY A 7 4.28 -11.61 -29.26
CA GLY A 7 4.68 -11.96 -30.62
C GLY A 7 3.98 -11.14 -31.71
N LYS A 8 3.06 -10.24 -31.35
CA LYS A 8 2.41 -9.31 -32.28
C LYS A 8 3.29 -8.10 -32.54
N MET A 9 3.80 -7.98 -33.75
CA MET A 9 4.48 -6.78 -34.23
C MET A 9 3.45 -5.76 -34.69
N ILE A 10 3.50 -4.58 -34.09
CA ILE A 10 2.63 -3.46 -34.42
C ILE A 10 3.44 -2.34 -35.07
N LYS A 11 2.76 -1.55 -35.91
CA LYS A 11 3.32 -0.33 -36.46
C LYS A 11 3.39 0.73 -35.34
N PRO A 12 4.51 1.44 -35.17
CA PRO A 12 4.58 2.55 -34.22
C PRO A 12 3.54 3.62 -34.56
N VAL A 13 2.77 4.03 -33.56
CA VAL A 13 1.78 5.12 -33.65
C VAL A 13 2.30 6.29 -32.83
N PHE A 14 2.41 7.46 -33.46
CA PHE A 14 2.90 8.69 -32.81
C PHE A 14 1.79 9.66 -32.42
N VAL A 15 0.68 9.63 -33.16
CA VAL A 15 -0.48 10.51 -32.96
C VAL A 15 -1.68 9.63 -32.66
N LYS A 16 -2.42 9.93 -31.57
CA LYS A 16 -3.63 9.17 -31.22
C LYS A 16 -4.86 9.64 -32.00
N ALA A 17 -5.00 10.95 -32.15
CA ALA A 17 -6.08 11.57 -32.89
C ALA A 17 -5.70 13.00 -33.32
N VAL A 18 -6.24 13.47 -34.44
CA VAL A 18 -6.31 14.89 -34.82
C VAL A 18 -7.67 15.41 -34.39
N LYS A 19 -7.68 16.49 -33.63
CA LYS A 19 -8.89 17.11 -33.09
C LYS A 19 -9.00 18.56 -33.53
N LYS A 20 -10.23 18.99 -33.81
CA LYS A 20 -10.59 20.39 -33.97
C LYS A 20 -11.58 20.76 -32.86
N ALA A 21 -11.09 21.53 -31.88
CA ALA A 21 -11.79 21.70 -30.60
C ALA A 21 -12.09 20.33 -29.95
N ASP A 22 -13.37 20.03 -29.69
CA ASP A 22 -13.80 18.77 -29.10
C ASP A 22 -14.06 17.66 -30.14
N ASP A 23 -14.13 18.02 -31.43
CA ASP A 23 -14.41 17.08 -32.50
C ASP A 23 -13.14 16.33 -32.95
N ILE A 24 -13.25 15.00 -33.04
CA ILE A 24 -12.20 14.13 -33.56
C ILE A 24 -12.35 14.07 -35.09
N GLU A 25 -11.40 14.66 -35.82
CA GLU A 25 -11.38 14.59 -37.28
C GLU A 25 -10.79 13.26 -37.77
N GLU A 26 -9.75 12.77 -37.08
CA GLU A 26 -9.08 11.52 -37.44
C GLU A 26 -8.59 10.81 -36.17
N SER A 27 -8.77 9.49 -36.10
CA SER A 27 -8.25 8.64 -35.02
C SER A 27 -7.31 7.59 -35.59
N PHE A 28 -6.14 7.41 -34.98
CA PHE A 28 -5.17 6.42 -35.42
C PHE A 28 -5.18 5.23 -34.46
N GLU A 29 -5.62 4.10 -34.98
CA GLU A 29 -5.61 2.83 -34.25
C GLU A 29 -4.32 2.04 -34.48
N THR A 30 -4.11 1.03 -33.64
CA THR A 30 -2.91 0.18 -33.74
C THR A 30 -3.03 -0.79 -34.91
N GLU A 31 -2.13 -0.66 -35.89
CA GLU A 31 -2.02 -1.56 -37.03
C GLU A 31 -1.08 -2.74 -36.71
N VAL A 32 -1.56 -3.98 -36.89
CA VAL A 32 -0.74 -5.20 -36.69
C VAL A 32 -0.03 -5.57 -37.99
N LEU A 33 1.29 -5.38 -38.03
CA LEU A 33 2.14 -5.72 -39.18
C LEU A 33 2.38 -7.23 -39.29
N ASN A 34 2.56 -7.89 -38.14
CA ASN A 34 2.72 -9.34 -38.08
C ASN A 34 2.10 -9.87 -36.78
N SER A 35 1.12 -10.75 -36.88
CA SER A 35 0.41 -11.29 -35.72
C SER A 35 1.26 -12.25 -34.87
N LYS A 36 2.25 -12.93 -35.47
CA LYS A 36 3.15 -13.87 -34.79
C LYS A 36 4.53 -13.88 -35.45
N ILE A 37 5.49 -13.19 -34.82
CA ILE A 37 6.91 -13.22 -35.25
C ILE A 37 7.57 -14.59 -35.06
N CYS A 38 7.03 -15.44 -34.17
CA CYS A 38 7.53 -16.78 -33.90
C CYS A 38 6.46 -17.65 -33.22
N SER A 39 6.75 -18.93 -33.02
CA SER A 39 5.86 -19.83 -32.28
C SER A 39 5.73 -19.42 -30.81
N ASN A 40 4.58 -19.72 -30.18
CA ASN A 40 4.37 -19.46 -28.75
C ASN A 40 5.46 -20.13 -27.89
N LYS A 41 5.88 -21.35 -28.24
CA LYS A 41 6.96 -22.07 -27.54
C LYS A 41 8.29 -21.32 -27.61
N THR A 42 8.63 -20.78 -28.79
CA THR A 42 9.83 -19.96 -28.98
C THR A 42 9.72 -18.67 -28.18
N LEU A 43 8.56 -18.01 -28.21
CA LEU A 43 8.33 -16.76 -27.52
C LEU A 43 8.48 -16.91 -25.99
N THR A 44 7.88 -17.95 -25.40
CA THR A 44 8.02 -18.23 -23.96
C THR A 44 9.48 -18.43 -23.57
N LYS A 45 10.24 -19.21 -24.36
CA LYS A 45 11.68 -19.39 -24.14
C LYS A 45 12.43 -18.06 -24.24
N LEU A 46 12.09 -17.23 -25.22
CA LEU A 46 12.74 -15.95 -25.46
C LEU A 46 12.48 -14.98 -24.29
N LYS A 47 11.25 -14.89 -23.77
CA LYS A 47 10.92 -14.10 -22.58
C LYS A 47 11.74 -14.54 -21.36
N LEU A 48 11.81 -15.85 -21.10
CA LEU A 48 12.62 -16.42 -20.00
C LEU A 48 14.12 -16.10 -20.16
N MET A 49 14.66 -16.20 -21.38
CA MET A 49 16.05 -15.87 -21.65
C MET A 49 16.36 -14.39 -21.43
N LEU A 50 15.46 -13.49 -21.85
CA LEU A 50 15.63 -12.04 -21.66
C LEU A 50 15.52 -11.60 -20.20
N GLU A 51 14.63 -12.22 -19.42
CA GLU A 51 14.60 -12.04 -17.97
C GLU A 51 15.91 -12.54 -17.33
N GLY A 52 16.41 -13.69 -17.80
CA GLY A 52 17.70 -14.24 -17.36
C GLY A 52 18.90 -13.31 -17.53
N VAL A 53 18.88 -12.41 -18.51
CA VAL A 53 19.96 -11.40 -18.71
C VAL A 53 20.06 -10.44 -17.52
N VAL A 54 18.94 -10.10 -16.90
CA VAL A 54 18.87 -9.22 -15.72
C VAL A 54 19.07 -10.03 -14.44
N GLU A 55 18.45 -11.21 -14.34
CA GLU A 55 18.54 -12.02 -13.12
C GLU A 55 19.94 -12.60 -12.88
N ARG A 56 20.58 -13.11 -13.93
CA ARG A 56 21.83 -13.90 -13.83
C ARG A 56 22.90 -13.52 -14.84
N GLY A 57 22.59 -12.60 -15.76
CA GLY A 57 23.43 -12.29 -16.91
C GLY A 57 24.16 -10.95 -16.81
N THR A 58 24.41 -10.36 -17.99
CA THR A 58 25.21 -9.15 -18.13
C THR A 58 24.59 -7.90 -17.49
N ALA A 59 23.27 -7.87 -17.26
CA ALA A 59 22.55 -6.71 -16.73
C ALA A 59 22.15 -6.89 -15.25
N LYS A 60 22.90 -7.71 -14.50
CA LYS A 60 22.62 -7.99 -13.07
C LYS A 60 22.62 -6.77 -12.16
N ASN A 61 23.18 -5.66 -12.60
CA ASN A 61 23.22 -4.41 -11.83
C ASN A 61 21.86 -3.71 -11.74
N ILE A 62 20.89 -4.07 -12.59
CA ILE A 62 19.53 -3.52 -12.55
C ILE A 62 18.48 -4.48 -11.98
N ARG A 63 18.92 -5.54 -11.29
CA ARG A 63 18.04 -6.45 -10.55
C ARG A 63 17.58 -5.85 -9.22
N GLY A 64 16.61 -6.49 -8.57
CA GLY A 64 16.20 -6.16 -7.19
C GLY A 64 15.14 -5.06 -7.06
N THR A 65 14.45 -4.74 -8.14
CA THR A 65 13.27 -3.86 -8.17
C THR A 65 12.01 -4.60 -7.70
N HIS A 66 10.96 -3.86 -7.32
CA HIS A 66 9.64 -4.42 -6.97
C HIS A 66 8.90 -5.06 -8.16
N TYR A 67 9.37 -4.80 -9.37
CA TYR A 67 8.89 -5.40 -10.61
C TYR A 67 10.06 -6.09 -11.31
N ARG A 68 9.77 -7.04 -12.21
CA ARG A 68 10.80 -7.75 -12.98
C ARG A 68 11.10 -7.01 -14.28
N ILE A 69 12.36 -7.00 -14.71
CA ILE A 69 12.81 -6.41 -15.98
C ILE A 69 13.31 -7.52 -16.89
N ALA A 70 12.92 -7.50 -18.16
CA ALA A 70 13.48 -8.38 -19.19
C ALA A 70 14.09 -7.54 -20.30
N GLY A 71 15.28 -7.90 -20.77
CA GLY A 71 15.93 -7.13 -21.82
C GLY A 71 17.28 -7.68 -22.24
N LYS A 72 17.94 -6.95 -23.13
CA LYS A 72 19.25 -7.30 -23.65
C LYS A 72 20.16 -6.09 -23.74
N THR A 73 21.41 -6.30 -23.32
CA THR A 73 22.54 -5.39 -23.49
C THR A 73 23.06 -5.43 -24.92
N GLY A 74 23.38 -4.25 -25.47
CA GLY A 74 24.09 -4.07 -26.73
C GLY A 74 25.36 -3.25 -26.52
N THR A 75 26.43 -3.60 -27.24
CA THR A 75 27.66 -2.83 -27.28
C THR A 75 28.23 -3.00 -28.69
N ALA A 76 28.13 -1.96 -29.51
CA ALA A 76 28.55 -1.96 -30.90
C ALA A 76 29.71 -1.00 -31.10
N GLN A 77 30.72 -1.39 -31.88
CA GLN A 77 31.85 -0.51 -32.22
C GLN A 77 31.44 0.51 -33.28
N ILE A 78 31.93 1.74 -33.14
CA ILE A 78 31.70 2.81 -34.11
C ILE A 78 32.72 2.70 -35.24
N LEU A 79 32.22 2.62 -36.47
CA LEU A 79 33.01 2.70 -37.69
C LEU A 79 33.41 4.17 -37.94
N ASP A 80 34.71 4.41 -38.16
CA ASP A 80 35.26 5.70 -38.55
C ASP A 80 36.30 5.48 -39.66
N ASN A 81 36.19 6.22 -40.77
CA ASN A 81 37.10 6.10 -41.92
C ASN A 81 37.39 4.65 -42.37
N GLY A 82 36.34 3.81 -42.43
CA GLY A 82 36.44 2.42 -42.88
C GLY A 82 37.07 1.45 -41.86
N ARG A 83 37.35 1.88 -40.64
CA ARG A 83 37.88 1.02 -39.56
C ARG A 83 37.04 1.14 -38.29
N TYR A 84 36.87 0.03 -37.59
CA TYR A 84 36.23 0.06 -36.27
C TYR A 84 37.15 0.74 -35.26
N THR A 85 36.60 1.69 -34.50
CA THR A 85 37.32 2.40 -33.46
C THR A 85 37.07 1.81 -32.09
N GLN A 86 37.89 2.17 -31.11
CA GLN A 86 37.67 1.86 -29.69
C GLN A 86 36.59 2.76 -29.05
N ARG A 87 35.61 3.19 -29.85
CA ARG A 87 34.44 3.96 -29.41
C ARG A 87 33.21 3.11 -29.61
N TYR A 88 32.28 3.18 -28.67
CA TYR A 88 31.16 2.27 -28.62
C TYR A 88 29.82 3.01 -28.60
N ILE A 89 28.81 2.37 -29.17
CA ILE A 89 27.41 2.63 -28.91
C ILE A 89 26.95 1.57 -27.91
N THR A 90 26.58 2.00 -26.72
CA THR A 90 26.02 1.14 -25.69
C THR A 90 24.50 1.23 -25.71
N SER A 91 23.84 0.10 -25.54
CA SER A 91 22.39 0.09 -25.50
C SER A 91 21.83 -0.94 -24.53
N PHE A 92 20.61 -0.68 -24.10
CA PHE A 92 19.77 -1.64 -23.41
C PHE A 92 18.36 -1.55 -23.97
N ALA A 93 17.88 -2.66 -24.54
CA ALA A 93 16.52 -2.77 -25.04
C ALA A 93 15.76 -3.77 -24.17
N GLY A 94 14.64 -3.35 -23.60
CA GLY A 94 13.91 -4.17 -22.64
C GLY A 94 12.45 -3.77 -22.49
N TYR A 95 11.76 -4.49 -21.61
CA TYR A 95 10.38 -4.25 -21.23
C TYR A 95 10.15 -4.60 -19.77
N PHE A 96 9.12 -3.99 -19.19
CA PHE A 96 8.71 -4.19 -17.81
C PHE A 96 7.20 -3.94 -17.63
N PRO A 97 6.57 -4.55 -16.62
CA PRO A 97 7.05 -5.71 -15.86
C PRO A 97 7.27 -6.95 -16.76
N ALA A 98 8.27 -7.78 -16.47
CA ALA A 98 8.64 -8.91 -17.34
C ALA A 98 7.51 -9.96 -17.52
N HIS A 99 6.69 -10.14 -16.47
CA HIS A 99 5.61 -11.13 -16.46
C HIS A 99 4.34 -10.65 -17.19
N ALA A 100 4.06 -9.35 -17.15
CA ALA A 100 2.94 -8.71 -17.82
C ALA A 100 3.43 -7.40 -18.44
N PRO A 101 4.09 -7.45 -19.61
CA PRO A 101 4.74 -6.28 -20.19
C PRO A 101 3.74 -5.19 -20.56
N LYS A 102 3.89 -4.01 -19.95
CA LYS A 102 3.09 -2.81 -20.27
C LYS A 102 3.92 -1.79 -21.04
N TYR A 103 5.21 -1.69 -20.71
CA TYR A 103 6.13 -0.75 -21.33
C TYR A 103 7.31 -1.48 -21.96
N SER A 104 7.75 -1.01 -23.12
CA SER A 104 9.03 -1.41 -23.73
C SER A 104 9.81 -0.17 -24.12
N ALA A 105 11.12 -0.16 -23.85
CA ALA A 105 11.98 0.96 -24.15
C ALA A 105 13.35 0.48 -24.65
N ILE A 106 14.03 1.35 -25.39
CA ILE A 106 15.41 1.19 -25.77
C ILE A 106 16.17 2.45 -25.36
N VAL A 107 17.26 2.25 -24.62
CA VAL A 107 18.21 3.31 -24.27
C VAL A 107 19.46 3.10 -25.10
N LEU A 108 19.93 4.17 -25.75
CA LEU A 108 21.14 4.16 -26.57
C LEU A 108 22.02 5.34 -26.18
N ILE A 109 23.28 5.06 -25.88
CA ILE A 109 24.27 6.06 -25.48
C ILE A 109 25.47 5.92 -26.40
N LYS A 110 25.72 6.98 -27.17
CA LYS A 110 26.83 7.04 -28.13
C LYS A 110 28.07 7.57 -27.43
N ASN A 111 29.17 6.84 -27.57
CA ASN A 111 30.50 7.22 -27.08
C ASN A 111 30.53 7.65 -25.60
N PRO A 112 30.05 6.80 -24.66
CA PRO A 112 30.09 7.13 -23.24
C PRO A 112 31.54 7.36 -22.78
N ARG A 113 31.75 8.43 -22.01
CA ARG A 113 33.06 8.77 -21.43
C ARG A 113 33.19 8.14 -20.03
N GLY A 114 34.37 7.65 -19.68
CA GLY A 114 34.67 7.04 -18.37
C GLY A 114 35.23 5.63 -18.45
N TRP A 115 35.50 5.03 -17.28
CA TRP A 115 36.15 3.72 -17.14
C TRP A 115 35.26 2.54 -17.56
N GLN A 116 33.93 2.68 -17.45
CA GLN A 116 32.98 1.62 -17.81
C GLN A 116 32.13 2.02 -19.03
N GLN A 117 32.42 1.42 -20.18
CA GLN A 117 31.82 1.78 -21.48
C GLN A 117 30.90 0.69 -22.04
N TYR A 118 30.34 -0.18 -21.19
CA TYR A 118 29.49 -1.30 -21.63
C TYR A 118 27.99 -0.98 -21.51
N GLY A 119 27.17 -1.69 -22.29
CA GLY A 119 25.70 -1.59 -22.22
C GLY A 119 25.12 -1.77 -20.82
N SER A 120 25.73 -2.67 -20.03
CA SER A 120 25.34 -2.94 -18.65
C SER A 120 25.66 -1.80 -17.69
N SER A 121 26.76 -1.08 -17.85
CA SER A 121 27.18 -0.04 -16.90
C SER A 121 26.57 1.33 -17.18
N VAL A 122 26.17 1.60 -18.44
CA VAL A 122 25.69 2.93 -18.84
C VAL A 122 24.22 2.93 -19.22
N ALA A 123 23.81 2.09 -20.18
CA ALA A 123 22.45 2.13 -20.71
C ALA A 123 21.43 1.43 -19.80
N ALA A 124 21.81 0.32 -19.17
CA ALA A 124 20.91 -0.43 -18.29
C ALA A 124 20.47 0.39 -17.05
N PRO A 125 21.35 1.09 -16.30
CA PRO A 125 20.93 1.93 -15.18
C PRO A 125 19.94 3.03 -15.60
N VAL A 126 20.18 3.68 -16.75
CA VAL A 126 19.25 4.69 -17.29
C VAL A 126 17.89 4.08 -17.60
N PHE A 127 17.85 2.86 -18.15
CA PHE A 127 16.59 2.14 -18.35
C PHE A 127 15.88 1.88 -17.01
N LYS A 128 16.61 1.47 -15.96
CA LYS A 128 16.05 1.22 -14.63
C LYS A 128 15.46 2.50 -14.03
N GLU A 129 16.15 3.64 -14.11
CA GLU A 129 15.64 4.93 -13.60
C GLU A 129 14.33 5.33 -14.29
N ILE A 130 14.24 5.18 -15.62
CA ILE A 130 13.01 5.43 -16.36
C ILE A 130 11.89 4.48 -15.91
N ALA A 131 12.22 3.20 -15.76
CA ALA A 131 11.27 2.18 -15.35
C ALA A 131 10.77 2.40 -13.90
N ASP A 132 11.64 2.78 -12.98
CA ASP A 132 11.29 3.12 -11.59
C ASP A 132 10.39 4.34 -11.53
N ASN A 133 10.68 5.38 -12.33
CA ASN A 133 9.84 6.57 -12.41
C ASN A 133 8.44 6.23 -12.91
N ILE A 134 8.32 5.44 -13.99
CA ILE A 134 7.03 5.00 -14.52
C ILE A 134 6.28 4.14 -13.49
N TYR A 135 6.97 3.16 -12.90
CA TYR A 135 6.40 2.28 -11.89
C TYR A 135 5.87 3.06 -10.68
N SER A 136 6.60 4.07 -10.20
CA SER A 136 6.17 4.88 -9.05
C SER A 136 4.90 5.70 -9.30
N ARG A 137 4.56 5.99 -10.57
CA ARG A 137 3.43 6.84 -10.95
C ARG A 137 2.22 6.05 -11.44
N ASP A 138 2.41 4.82 -11.88
CA ASP A 138 1.35 3.96 -12.38
C ASP A 138 0.93 2.95 -11.30
N VAL A 139 -0.16 3.27 -10.60
CA VAL A 139 -0.73 2.42 -9.54
C VAL A 139 -1.16 1.06 -10.09
N GLU A 140 -1.54 0.96 -11.36
CA GLU A 140 -1.94 -0.32 -11.97
C GLU A 140 -0.75 -1.28 -12.15
N LEU A 141 0.48 -0.78 -12.13
CA LEU A 141 1.67 -1.62 -12.16
C LEU A 141 2.01 -2.22 -10.79
N HIS A 142 1.46 -1.68 -9.70
CA HIS A 142 1.76 -2.17 -8.36
C HIS A 142 1.08 -3.52 -8.17
N MET A 143 1.86 -4.50 -7.70
CA MET A 143 1.24 -5.76 -7.26
C MET A 143 0.37 -5.44 -6.06
N ALA A 144 -0.83 -6.03 -6.01
CA ALA A 144 -1.67 -5.95 -4.83
C ALA A 144 -0.82 -6.32 -3.62
N MET A 145 -0.79 -5.44 -2.62
CA MET A 145 -0.11 -5.76 -1.37
C MET A 145 -0.77 -7.02 -0.82
N ASP A 146 0.05 -8.02 -0.50
CA ASP A 146 -0.42 -9.21 0.17
C ASP A 146 -0.99 -8.72 1.50
N THR A 147 -2.33 -8.69 1.59
CA THR A 147 -2.99 -8.43 2.86
C THR A 147 -2.61 -9.60 3.72
N LYS A 148 -1.51 -9.49 4.48
CA LYS A 148 -1.33 -10.29 5.68
C LYS A 148 -2.62 -10.09 6.44
N ARG A 149 -3.52 -11.07 6.35
CA ARG A 149 -4.70 -11.16 7.21
C ARG A 149 -4.13 -11.16 8.62
N LEU A 150 -4.08 -9.99 9.24
CA LEU A 150 -3.92 -9.81 10.68
C LEU A 150 -5.25 -10.14 11.38
N MET A 151 -6.01 -11.08 10.82
CA MET A 151 -7.21 -11.61 11.42
C MET A 151 -6.84 -13.03 11.83
N GLU A 152 -6.41 -13.19 13.08
CA GLU A 152 -6.91 -14.34 13.80
C GLU A 152 -8.45 -14.21 13.70
N ASP A 153 -9.11 -15.09 12.95
CA ASP A 153 -10.56 -15.02 12.65
C ASP A 153 -11.45 -14.90 13.92
N ASP A 154 -10.88 -15.12 15.11
CA ASP A 154 -11.54 -15.07 16.42
C ASP A 154 -11.07 -13.92 17.36
N ALA A 155 -10.20 -13.02 16.89
CA ALA A 155 -9.75 -11.90 17.71
C ALA A 155 -10.73 -10.73 17.63
N LEU A 156 -11.77 -10.76 18.48
CA LEU A 156 -12.61 -9.60 18.72
C LEU A 156 -11.73 -8.38 19.06
N PRO A 157 -11.97 -7.20 18.45
CA PRO A 157 -11.31 -5.98 18.89
C PRO A 157 -11.62 -5.75 20.36
N VAL A 158 -10.68 -5.14 21.07
CA VAL A 158 -10.86 -4.82 22.49
C VAL A 158 -11.93 -3.73 22.62
N ILE A 159 -13.18 -4.15 22.83
CA ILE A 159 -14.31 -3.26 23.08
C ILE A 159 -14.35 -2.97 24.58
N ARG A 160 -14.23 -1.69 24.96
CA ARG A 160 -14.25 -1.20 26.35
C ARG A 160 -15.57 -0.46 26.63
N GLY A 161 -15.88 -0.27 27.90
CA GLY A 161 -17.09 0.45 28.33
C GLY A 161 -17.18 1.88 27.81
N GLY A 162 -18.40 2.38 27.71
CA GLY A 162 -18.76 3.65 27.09
C GLY A 162 -20.29 3.82 27.03
N HIS A 163 -20.77 4.71 26.16
CA HIS A 163 -22.20 4.96 25.96
C HIS A 163 -22.85 3.77 25.24
N GLN A 164 -23.95 3.24 25.79
CA GLN A 164 -24.57 2.00 25.32
C GLN A 164 -25.06 2.11 23.87
N GLU A 165 -25.68 3.22 23.49
CA GLU A 165 -26.24 3.42 22.15
C GLU A 165 -25.14 3.46 21.07
N GLU A 166 -24.05 4.18 21.34
CA GLU A 166 -22.90 4.28 20.43
C GLU A 166 -22.18 2.94 20.29
N LEU A 167 -21.97 2.23 21.40
CA LEU A 167 -21.36 0.91 21.39
C LEU A 167 -22.21 -0.09 20.61
N THR A 168 -23.52 -0.04 20.77
CA THR A 168 -24.45 -0.93 20.04
C THR A 168 -24.41 -0.64 18.54
N MET A 169 -24.44 0.64 18.15
CA MET A 169 -24.31 1.06 16.75
C MET A 169 -23.00 0.55 16.13
N LEU A 170 -21.86 0.82 16.77
CA LEU A 170 -20.54 0.45 16.27
C LEU A 170 -20.37 -1.07 16.18
N CYS A 171 -20.82 -1.82 17.18
CA CYS A 171 -20.76 -3.28 17.15
C CYS A 171 -21.60 -3.88 16.02
N ASN A 172 -22.81 -3.35 15.79
CA ASN A 172 -23.67 -3.80 14.69
C ASN A 172 -23.05 -3.52 13.31
N GLU A 173 -22.47 -2.33 13.11
CA GLU A 173 -21.77 -1.98 11.87
C GLU A 173 -20.56 -2.90 11.62
N LEU A 174 -19.86 -3.31 12.69
CA LEU A 174 -18.73 -4.22 12.62
C LEU A 174 -19.12 -5.70 12.59
N GLY A 175 -20.41 -6.03 12.60
CA GLY A 175 -20.91 -7.42 12.62
C GLY A 175 -20.63 -8.18 13.93
N ILE A 176 -20.41 -7.47 15.04
CA ILE A 176 -20.10 -8.03 16.36
C ILE A 176 -21.39 -8.18 17.17
N SER A 177 -21.67 -9.42 17.62
CA SER A 177 -22.84 -9.69 18.47
C SER A 177 -22.73 -8.99 19.82
N ILE A 178 -23.70 -8.13 20.14
CA ILE A 178 -23.76 -7.38 21.39
C ILE A 178 -25.06 -7.69 22.14
N HIS A 179 -24.97 -7.95 23.44
CA HIS A 179 -26.13 -8.20 24.30
C HIS A 179 -26.12 -7.25 25.49
N SER A 180 -27.22 -6.53 25.70
CA SER A 180 -27.40 -5.69 26.88
C SER A 180 -28.25 -6.38 27.95
N GLN A 181 -27.77 -6.35 29.19
CA GLN A 181 -28.51 -6.79 30.38
C GLN A 181 -28.99 -5.60 31.22
N THR A 182 -28.91 -4.39 30.69
CA THR A 182 -29.17 -3.14 31.44
C THR A 182 -29.78 -2.06 30.55
N GLU A 183 -30.60 -1.20 31.15
CA GLU A 183 -31.19 -0.01 30.52
C GLU A 183 -30.38 1.27 30.80
N GLU A 184 -29.19 1.14 31.40
CA GLU A 184 -28.35 2.29 31.77
C GLU A 184 -27.62 2.88 30.56
N GLU A 185 -27.48 4.21 30.52
CA GLU A 185 -26.80 4.90 29.42
C GLU A 185 -25.30 4.55 29.34
N TRP A 186 -24.66 4.33 30.49
CA TRP A 186 -23.23 4.04 30.59
C TRP A 186 -22.97 2.61 31.03
N VAL A 187 -22.17 1.90 30.23
CA VAL A 187 -21.97 0.45 30.39
C VAL A 187 -20.51 0.06 30.36
N LYS A 188 -20.21 -1.04 31.03
CA LYS A 188 -18.94 -1.78 30.90
C LYS A 188 -19.15 -2.97 29.98
N THR A 189 -18.10 -3.31 29.25
CA THR A 189 -18.12 -4.43 28.32
C THR A 189 -17.37 -5.61 28.92
N ALA A 190 -17.91 -6.81 28.77
CA ALA A 190 -17.26 -8.05 29.10
C ALA A 190 -17.30 -8.98 27.89
N ARG A 191 -16.19 -9.64 27.58
CA ARG A 191 -16.12 -10.61 26.48
C ARG A 191 -17.05 -11.80 26.79
N ALA A 192 -17.86 -12.17 25.80
CA ALA A 192 -18.78 -13.30 25.86
C ALA A 192 -18.61 -14.14 24.58
N GLY A 193 -17.60 -15.02 24.56
CA GLY A 193 -17.26 -15.80 23.36
C GLY A 193 -16.86 -14.91 22.17
N ALA A 194 -17.64 -15.01 21.09
CA ALA A 194 -17.55 -14.19 19.87
C ALA A 194 -18.37 -12.89 19.92
N GLY A 195 -18.99 -12.58 21.07
CA GLY A 195 -19.74 -11.35 21.29
C GLY A 195 -19.29 -10.58 22.54
N VAL A 196 -20.03 -9.50 22.83
CA VAL A 196 -19.80 -8.60 23.96
C VAL A 196 -21.07 -8.44 24.78
N ASN A 197 -20.95 -8.66 26.09
CA ASN A 197 -22.02 -8.38 27.04
C ASN A 197 -21.81 -7.01 27.69
N LEU A 198 -22.88 -6.21 27.71
CA LEU A 198 -22.92 -4.94 28.42
C LEU A 198 -23.41 -5.15 29.84
N LYS A 199 -22.65 -4.63 30.81
CA LYS A 199 -22.96 -4.63 32.23
C LYS A 199 -23.13 -3.20 32.70
N LYS A 200 -24.00 -3.00 33.69
CA LYS A 200 -24.21 -1.71 34.35
C LYS A 200 -22.86 -1.13 34.81
N ALA A 201 -22.54 0.09 34.37
CA ALA A 201 -21.58 0.91 35.11
C ALA A 201 -22.33 1.42 36.35
N THR A 202 -21.79 1.21 37.54
CA THR A 202 -22.44 1.64 38.79
C THR A 202 -22.57 3.17 38.81
N VAL A 203 -23.75 3.66 38.42
CA VAL A 203 -24.18 5.05 38.61
C VAL A 203 -25.30 5.01 39.63
N GLY A 204 -25.00 5.45 40.85
CA GLY A 204 -26.02 5.76 41.84
C GLY A 204 -25.93 7.25 42.16
N ASN A 205 -27.06 7.90 42.38
CA ASN A 205 -27.07 9.32 42.76
C ASN A 205 -26.22 9.55 44.01
N ASN A 206 -25.33 10.54 43.98
CA ASN A 206 -24.33 10.86 45.01
C ASN A 206 -23.32 9.74 45.31
N LEU A 207 -23.04 8.84 44.36
CA LEU A 207 -21.97 7.86 44.47
C LEU A 207 -20.88 8.09 43.41
N VAL A 208 -19.63 7.73 43.74
CA VAL A 208 -18.52 7.76 42.77
C VAL A 208 -18.82 6.75 41.65
N PRO A 209 -18.85 7.18 40.37
CA PRO A 209 -18.99 6.26 39.25
C PRO A 209 -17.71 5.46 39.04
N ASP A 210 -17.85 4.23 38.54
CA ASP A 210 -16.70 3.41 38.13
C ASP A 210 -16.27 3.78 36.71
N VAL A 211 -15.21 4.57 36.59
CA VAL A 211 -14.68 5.04 35.30
C VAL A 211 -13.52 4.18 34.78
N THR A 212 -13.19 3.09 35.46
CA THR A 212 -12.04 2.24 35.08
C THR A 212 -12.24 1.63 33.68
N GLY A 213 -11.29 1.88 32.77
CA GLY A 213 -11.29 1.43 31.38
C GLY A 213 -11.98 2.38 30.38
N MET A 214 -12.65 3.43 30.86
CA MET A 214 -13.29 4.44 30.02
C MET A 214 -12.26 5.34 29.34
N THR A 215 -12.68 6.01 28.26
CA THR A 215 -11.86 7.07 27.68
C THR A 215 -11.78 8.25 28.64
N PHE A 216 -10.70 9.03 28.56
CA PHE A 216 -10.57 10.23 29.38
C PHE A 216 -11.76 11.19 29.22
N ARG A 217 -12.30 11.32 27.99
CA ARG A 217 -13.46 12.17 27.70
C ARG A 217 -14.70 11.72 28.48
N ASP A 218 -15.02 10.44 28.38
CA ASP A 218 -16.20 9.84 29.02
C ASP A 218 -16.07 9.87 30.56
N ALA A 219 -14.86 9.58 31.04
CA ALA A 219 -14.56 9.57 32.47
C ALA A 219 -14.71 10.96 33.09
N ILE A 220 -14.22 12.03 32.43
CA ILE A 220 -14.41 13.41 32.90
C ILE A 220 -15.90 13.72 32.96
N PHE A 221 -16.63 13.45 31.87
CA PHE A 221 -18.05 13.77 31.78
C PHE A 221 -18.83 13.18 32.95
N LEU A 222 -18.64 11.88 33.22
CA LEU A 222 -19.32 11.19 34.31
C LEU A 222 -18.93 11.74 35.69
N LEU A 223 -17.64 11.96 35.94
CA LEU A 223 -17.16 12.43 37.25
C LEU A 223 -17.60 13.87 37.53
N GLU A 224 -17.53 14.75 36.54
CA GLU A 224 -17.95 16.16 36.68
C GLU A 224 -19.48 16.29 36.78
N GLN A 225 -20.25 15.51 36.02
CA GLN A 225 -21.70 15.44 36.16
C GLN A 225 -22.12 14.97 37.56
N SER A 226 -21.33 14.08 38.16
CA SER A 226 -21.51 13.60 39.54
C SER A 226 -21.12 14.64 40.60
N GLY A 227 -20.53 15.78 40.17
CA GLY A 227 -20.17 16.90 41.04
C GLY A 227 -18.73 16.85 41.56
N LEU A 228 -17.87 15.97 41.03
CA LEU A 228 -16.45 15.85 41.41
C LEU A 228 -15.57 16.81 40.59
N ARG A 229 -14.45 17.23 41.19
CA ARG A 229 -13.36 17.91 40.47
C ARG A 229 -12.28 16.90 40.09
N VAL A 230 -12.07 16.74 38.80
CA VAL A 230 -11.18 15.72 38.25
C VAL A 230 -9.77 16.25 38.08
N PHE A 231 -8.80 15.53 38.65
CA PHE A 231 -7.38 15.69 38.38
C PHE A 231 -6.87 14.43 37.70
N TYR A 232 -5.97 14.56 36.73
CA TYR A 232 -5.52 13.41 35.97
C TYR A 232 -4.04 13.47 35.63
N GLU A 233 -3.46 12.30 35.42
CA GLU A 233 -2.07 12.12 34.98
C GLU A 233 -2.02 11.08 33.86
N GLY A 234 -1.24 11.36 32.80
CA GLY A 234 -1.05 10.45 31.68
C GLY A 234 -1.90 10.80 30.45
N LYS A 235 -2.01 9.84 29.53
CA LYS A 235 -2.81 9.95 28.29
C LYS A 235 -3.46 8.59 28.01
N GLY A 236 -4.59 8.58 27.30
CA GLY A 236 -5.29 7.34 26.95
C GLY A 236 -6.52 7.10 27.80
N ARG A 237 -6.62 5.92 28.41
CA ARG A 237 -7.81 5.44 29.14
C ARG A 237 -7.55 5.38 30.63
N VAL A 238 -8.62 5.43 31.43
CA VAL A 238 -8.50 5.37 32.90
C VAL A 238 -8.01 3.99 33.35
N ALA A 239 -6.80 3.95 33.88
CA ALA A 239 -6.21 2.77 34.50
C ALA A 239 -6.68 2.61 35.96
N SER A 240 -6.81 3.71 36.69
CA SER A 240 -7.27 3.72 38.08
C SER A 240 -7.86 5.06 38.51
N GLN A 241 -8.65 5.04 39.58
CA GLN A 241 -9.27 6.19 40.23
C GLN A 241 -8.95 6.19 41.73
N SER A 242 -8.80 7.37 42.33
CA SER A 242 -8.38 7.52 43.73
C SER A 242 -9.47 7.22 44.75
N ILE A 243 -10.74 7.36 44.37
CA ILE A 243 -11.88 7.05 45.24
C ILE A 243 -12.58 5.82 44.68
N SER A 244 -12.84 4.84 45.55
CA SER A 244 -13.50 3.59 45.16
C SER A 244 -14.89 3.84 44.59
N PRO A 245 -15.30 3.14 43.52
CA PRO A 245 -16.65 3.22 43.00
C PRO A 245 -17.69 2.91 44.07
N GLY A 246 -18.81 3.62 44.06
CA GLY A 246 -19.89 3.44 45.05
C GLY A 246 -19.66 4.17 46.38
N ALA A 247 -18.55 4.88 46.58
CA ALA A 247 -18.37 5.75 47.74
C ALA A 247 -19.30 6.98 47.65
N ARG A 248 -19.80 7.48 48.78
CA ARG A 248 -20.62 8.70 48.80
C ARG A 248 -19.77 9.94 48.50
N ILE A 249 -20.32 10.86 47.71
CA ILE A 249 -19.63 12.09 47.29
C ILE A 249 -20.43 13.35 47.66
N ASN A 250 -19.71 14.42 47.94
CA ASN A 250 -20.24 15.78 48.01
C ASN A 250 -19.79 16.59 46.80
N LYS A 251 -20.59 17.60 46.44
CA LYS A 251 -20.26 18.50 45.34
C LYS A 251 -18.97 19.26 45.64
N GLY A 252 -17.97 19.12 44.76
CA GLY A 252 -16.65 19.76 44.89
C GLY A 252 -15.54 18.85 45.41
N ASP A 253 -15.84 17.61 45.78
CA ASP A 253 -14.82 16.63 46.17
C ASP A 253 -13.83 16.37 45.03
N ARG A 254 -12.56 16.14 45.38
CA ARG A 254 -11.47 15.96 44.41
C ARG A 254 -11.24 14.48 44.14
N ILE A 255 -11.20 14.10 42.87
CA ILE A 255 -10.83 12.74 42.44
C ILE A 255 -9.62 12.79 41.50
N TYR A 256 -8.67 11.87 41.71
CA TYR A 256 -7.50 11.72 40.86
C TYR A 256 -7.66 10.45 40.02
N ILE A 257 -7.48 10.56 38.71
CA ILE A 257 -7.48 9.42 37.78
C ILE A 257 -6.13 9.29 37.10
N ARG A 258 -5.63 8.06 36.97
CA ARG A 258 -4.40 7.77 36.21
C ARG A 258 -4.77 7.19 34.86
N LEU A 259 -4.16 7.71 33.80
CA LEU A 259 -4.38 7.28 32.42
C LEU A 259 -3.22 6.44 31.91
N SER A 260 -3.52 5.42 31.10
CA SER A 260 -2.57 4.57 30.37
C SER A 260 -2.91 4.48 28.89
#